data_AF-A0A2M8AZK2-F1
#
_entry.id   AF-A0A2M8AZK2-F1
#
_cell.length_a   1.000
_cell.length_b   1.000
_cell.length_c   1.000
_cell.angle_alpha   90.00
_cell.angle_beta   90.00
_cell.angle_gamma   90.00
#
_symmetry.space_group_name_H-M   'P 1'
#
loop_
_entity.id
_entity.type
_entity.pdbx_description
1 polymer ?
#
loop_
_entity_poly.entity_id
_entity_poly.type
_entity_poly.pdbx_seq_one_letter_code
_entity_poly.pdbx_strand_id
1 'polypeptide(L)'
;MEYRDYALLSGQQSSSTAVYRIIAARMGVSLMSLSGEAVADVDVRGCLQVNREVPVGFQEMRCHVALKAANGTDPQLVQMLLAASENNCVNFQTLRSGVRITTSTDVSSGAT
;
A
#
# COMPACT_ATOMS: atom_id res chain seq x y z
N MET A 1 -13.96 -19.51 14.23
CA MET A 1 -12.94 -18.63 14.82
C MET A 1 -12.30 -17.88 13.66
N GLU A 2 -12.93 -16.78 13.23
CA GLU A 2 -12.41 -15.88 12.19
C GLU A 2 -11.28 -15.06 12.81
N TYR A 3 -10.04 -15.30 12.42
CA TYR A 3 -8.91 -14.48 12.84
C TYR A 3 -8.75 -13.37 11.80
N ARG A 4 -9.46 -12.25 12.00
CA ARG A 4 -9.35 -11.05 11.15
C ARG A 4 -8.29 -10.14 11.75
N ASP A 5 -7.04 -10.34 11.38
CA ASP A 5 -5.98 -9.39 11.71
C ASP A 5 -6.11 -8.16 10.80
N TYR A 6 -6.80 -7.14 11.29
CA TYR A 6 -6.78 -5.80 10.72
C TYR A 6 -5.36 -5.25 10.88
N ALA A 7 -4.51 -5.41 9.87
CA ALA A 7 -3.26 -4.68 9.77
C ALA A 7 -3.57 -3.19 9.56
N LEU A 8 -3.93 -2.50 10.64
CA LEU A 8 -4.10 -1.06 10.68
C LEU A 8 -2.72 -0.42 10.50
N LEU A 9 -2.38 -0.09 9.26
CA LEU A 9 -1.39 0.95 8.98
C LEU A 9 -2.01 2.33 9.28
N SER A 10 -2.52 2.50 10.51
CA SER A 10 -3.08 3.75 11.00
C SER A 10 -1.94 4.67 11.43
N GLY A 11 -1.30 5.29 10.45
CA GLY A 11 -0.35 6.36 10.64
C GLY A 11 -0.55 7.38 9.54
N GLN A 12 -0.59 8.66 9.89
CA GLN A 12 -0.69 9.83 8.98
C GLN A 12 0.51 9.96 7.99
N GLN A 13 1.30 8.90 7.86
CA GLN A 13 2.50 8.74 7.04
C GLN A 13 2.52 7.32 6.45
N SER A 14 1.39 6.81 5.97
CA SER A 14 1.38 5.61 5.14
C SER A 14 2.18 5.90 3.86
N SER A 15 3.14 5.04 3.50
CA SER A 15 4.01 5.19 2.32
C SER A 15 3.21 5.48 1.04
N SER A 16 1.98 4.97 0.97
CA SER A 16 1.01 5.21 -0.10
C SER A 16 0.60 6.69 -0.26
N THR A 17 0.75 7.55 0.76
CA THR A 17 0.43 8.99 0.66
C THR A 17 1.60 9.84 0.15
N ALA A 18 2.84 9.34 0.20
CA ALA A 18 4.02 10.09 -0.21
C ALA A 18 3.98 10.44 -1.70
N VAL A 19 3.53 9.51 -2.54
CA VAL A 19 3.37 9.74 -3.99
C VAL A 19 2.40 10.88 -4.28
N TYR A 20 1.30 11.00 -3.54
CA TYR A 20 0.32 12.07 -3.74
C TYR A 20 0.94 13.44 -3.47
N ARG A 21 1.78 13.57 -2.43
CA ARG A 21 2.49 14.83 -2.14
C ARG A 21 3.48 15.18 -3.24
N ILE A 22 4.24 14.20 -3.73
CA ILE A 22 5.24 14.40 -4.79
C ILE A 22 4.55 14.82 -6.10
N ILE A 23 3.48 14.13 -6.48
CA ILE A 23 2.72 14.43 -7.70
C ILE A 23 2.02 15.79 -7.56
N ALA A 24 1.43 16.10 -6.40
CA ALA A 24 0.83 17.41 -6.13
C ALA A 24 1.86 18.54 -6.30
N ALA A 25 3.05 18.41 -5.70
CA ALA A 25 4.12 19.39 -5.83
C ALA A 25 4.58 19.55 -7.29
N ARG A 26 4.74 18.44 -8.02
CA ARG A 26 5.09 18.45 -9.45
C ARG A 26 4.03 19.16 -10.31
N MET A 27 2.75 19.03 -9.95
CA MET A 27 1.62 19.63 -10.67
C MET A 27 1.27 21.05 -10.20
N GLY A 28 2.00 21.58 -9.20
CA GLY A 28 1.71 22.90 -8.62
C GLY A 28 0.41 22.95 -7.80
N VAL A 29 -0.07 21.80 -7.30
CA VAL A 29 -1.29 21.72 -6.49
C VAL A 29 -0.95 21.81 -5.01
N SER A 30 -1.50 22.82 -4.34
CA SER A 30 -1.41 22.96 -2.89
C SER A 30 -2.44 22.06 -2.19
N LEU A 31 -1.98 21.23 -1.26
CA LEU A 31 -2.83 20.34 -0.45
C LEU A 31 -3.04 20.93 0.96
N MET A 32 -4.31 21.01 1.39
CA MET A 32 -4.68 21.39 2.75
C MET A 32 -4.61 20.20 3.72
N SER A 33 -5.03 19.02 3.26
CA SER A 33 -4.93 17.77 4.02
C SER A 33 -4.77 16.57 3.10
N LEU A 34 -4.10 15.55 3.61
CA LEU A 34 -3.92 14.28 2.93
C LEU A 34 -3.76 13.19 3.99
N SER A 35 -4.61 12.17 3.93
CA SER A 35 -4.48 10.95 4.72
C SER A 35 -4.72 9.73 3.83
N GLY A 36 -4.15 8.61 4.23
CA GLY A 36 -4.30 7.35 3.52
C GLY A 36 -4.41 6.21 4.51
N GLU A 37 -5.28 5.26 4.20
CA GLU A 37 -5.50 4.03 4.95
C GLU A 37 -5.40 2.86 3.98
N ALA A 38 -4.75 1.77 4.43
CA ALA A 38 -4.72 0.52 3.70
C ALA A 38 -5.08 -0.59 4.69
N VAL A 39 -6.07 -1.39 4.33
CA VAL A 39 -6.54 -2.55 5.09
C VAL A 39 -6.39 -3.78 4.21
N ALA A 40 -5.83 -4.86 4.74
CA ALA A 40 -5.71 -6.11 4.02
C ALA A 40 -6.26 -7.28 4.86
N ASP A 41 -6.90 -8.23 4.19
CA ASP A 41 -7.36 -9.48 4.79
C ASP A 41 -6.25 -10.54 4.66
N VAL A 42 -5.99 -11.24 5.76
CA VAL A 42 -5.01 -12.33 5.84
C VAL A 42 -5.58 -13.53 6.58
N ASP A 43 -5.45 -14.72 6.00
CA ASP A 43 -5.70 -15.98 6.69
C ASP A 43 -4.39 -16.63 7.12
N VAL A 44 -4.07 -16.46 8.40
CA VAL A 44 -2.81 -16.93 9.00
C VAL A 44 -2.70 -18.46 9.06
N ARG A 45 -3.79 -19.22 8.83
CA ARG A 45 -3.73 -20.70 8.81
C ARG A 45 -2.80 -21.24 7.75
N GLY A 46 -2.69 -20.54 6.61
CA GLY A 46 -1.73 -20.88 5.56
C GLY A 46 -0.30 -20.64 6.03
N CYS A 47 -0.03 -19.47 6.61
CA CYS A 47 1.30 -19.10 7.13
C CYS A 47 1.76 -20.09 8.22
N LEU A 48 0.88 -20.41 9.16
CA LEU A 48 1.14 -21.33 10.28
C LEU A 48 1.09 -22.82 9.89
N GLN A 49 0.90 -23.14 8.60
CA GLN A 49 0.81 -24.51 8.08
C GLN A 49 -0.32 -25.35 8.72
N VAL A 50 -1.33 -24.71 9.32
CA VAL A 50 -2.52 -25.36 9.89
C VAL A 50 -3.43 -25.88 8.79
N ASN A 51 -3.53 -25.15 7.67
CA ASN A 51 -4.24 -25.59 6.48
C ASN A 51 -3.40 -25.26 5.23
N ARG A 52 -3.02 -26.29 4.47
CA ARG A 52 -2.21 -26.16 3.24
C ARG A 52 -2.98 -25.65 2.02
N GLU A 53 -4.31 -25.69 2.05
CA GLU A 53 -5.16 -25.15 0.99
C GLU A 53 -5.30 -23.62 1.07
N VAL A 54 -4.96 -23.02 2.22
CA VAL A 54 -4.98 -21.57 2.42
C VAL A 54 -3.68 -20.95 1.86
N PRO A 55 -3.75 -20.03 0.88
CA PRO A 55 -2.55 -19.37 0.35
C PRO A 55 -1.84 -18.52 1.41
N VAL A 56 -0.50 -18.56 1.43
CA VAL A 56 0.30 -17.66 2.26
C VAL A 56 0.41 -16.31 1.57
N GLY A 57 -0.26 -15.30 2.12
CA GLY A 57 -0.26 -13.93 1.60
C GLY A 57 -1.50 -13.16 2.03
N PHE A 58 -1.63 -11.91 1.55
CA PHE A 58 -2.87 -11.15 1.64
C PHE A 58 -3.86 -11.66 0.59
N GLN A 59 -5.13 -11.85 0.96
CA GLN A 59 -6.18 -12.30 0.03
C GLN A 59 -6.90 -11.13 -0.64
N GLU A 60 -7.11 -10.04 0.10
CA GLU A 60 -7.75 -8.84 -0.40
C GLU A 60 -7.10 -7.62 0.26
N MET A 61 -7.00 -6.51 -0.47
CA MET A 61 -6.51 -5.25 0.06
C MET A 61 -7.38 -4.10 -0.43
N ARG A 62 -7.71 -3.19 0.49
CA ARG A 62 -8.54 -2.01 0.27
C ARG A 62 -7.77 -0.78 0.72
N CYS A 63 -7.60 0.17 -0.19
CA CYS A 63 -6.90 1.42 0.06
C CYS A 63 -7.88 2.59 -0.03
N HIS A 64 -7.86 3.48 0.95
CA HIS A 64 -8.63 4.72 0.96
C HIS A 64 -7.68 5.90 1.09
N VAL A 65 -7.86 6.92 0.25
CA VAL A 65 -7.10 8.18 0.32
C VAL A 65 -8.09 9.33 0.43
N ALA A 66 -7.96 10.10 1.50
CA ALA A 66 -8.71 11.34 1.69
C ALA A 66 -7.78 12.53 1.43
N LEU A 67 -8.13 13.34 0.43
CA LEU A 67 -7.34 14.48 -0.01
C LEU A 67 -8.21 15.73 -0.03
N LYS A 68 -7.67 16.85 0.44
CA LYS A 68 -8.27 18.18 0.29
C LYS A 68 -7.26 19.11 -0.37
N ALA A 69 -7.55 19.56 -1.58
CA ALA A 69 -6.78 20.60 -2.26
C ALA A 69 -7.15 22.00 -1.73
N ALA A 70 -6.31 23.00 -2.01
CA ALA A 70 -6.60 24.39 -1.68
C ALA A 70 -7.88 24.88 -2.37
N ASN A 71 -8.60 25.80 -1.71
CA ASN A 71 -9.81 26.40 -2.27
C ASN A 71 -9.51 27.05 -3.64
N GLY A 72 -10.39 26.83 -4.62
CA GLY A 72 -10.21 27.34 -5.98
C GLY A 72 -9.29 26.50 -6.87
N THR A 73 -8.76 25.37 -6.39
CA THR A 73 -8.07 24.40 -7.26
C THR A 73 -9.05 23.85 -8.29
N ASP A 74 -8.64 23.83 -9.56
CA ASP A 74 -9.43 23.26 -10.66
C ASP A 74 -9.77 21.78 -10.37
N PRO A 75 -11.06 21.38 -10.34
CA PRO A 75 -11.47 20.00 -10.16
C PRO A 75 -10.82 19.03 -11.16
N GLN A 76 -10.59 19.44 -12.41
CA GLN A 76 -9.92 18.58 -13.40
C GLN A 76 -8.47 18.28 -13.00
N LEU A 77 -7.77 19.29 -12.47
CA LEU A 77 -6.41 19.14 -11.98
C LEU A 77 -6.33 18.19 -10.78
N VAL A 78 -7.33 18.22 -9.90
CA VAL A 78 -7.46 17.26 -8.79
C VAL A 78 -7.64 15.83 -9.32
N GLN A 79 -8.52 15.62 -10.31
CA GLN A 79 -8.72 14.30 -10.90
C GLN A 79 -7.44 13.77 -11.58
N MET A 80 -6.71 14.64 -12.29
CA MET A 80 -5.42 14.29 -12.88
C MET A 80 -4.39 13.90 -11.81
N LEU A 81 -4.34 14.62 -10.69
CA LEU A 81 -3.45 14.31 -9.57
C LEU A 81 -3.77 12.93 -8.99
N LEU A 82 -5.05 12.60 -8.77
CA LEU A 82 -5.45 11.29 -8.25
C LEU A 82 -5.00 10.16 -9.18
N ALA A 83 -5.33 10.28 -10.48
CA ALA A 83 -4.94 9.28 -11.47
C ALA A 83 -3.42 9.15 -11.61
N ALA A 84 -2.69 10.27 -11.62
CA ALA A 84 -1.24 10.25 -11.68
C ALA A 84 -0.63 9.62 -10.42
N SER A 85 -1.18 9.90 -9.24
CA SER A 85 -0.67 9.33 -7.98
C SER A 85 -0.81 7.81 -7.94
N GLU A 86 -1.93 7.26 -8.39
CA GLU A 86 -2.13 5.81 -8.46
C GLU A 86 -1.19 5.14 -9.47
N ASN A 87 -1.03 5.73 -10.66
CA ASN A 87 -0.14 5.22 -11.71
C ASN A 87 1.35 5.29 -11.36
N ASN A 88 1.74 6.23 -10.49
CA ASN A 88 3.13 6.42 -10.09
C ASN A 88 3.44 5.82 -8.71
N CYS A 89 2.46 5.22 -8.02
CA CYS A 89 2.67 4.60 -6.73
C CYS A 89 3.40 3.26 -6.88
N VAL A 90 4.71 3.25 -6.67
CA VAL A 90 5.54 2.03 -6.77
C VAL A 90 4.95 0.86 -5.97
N ASN A 91 4.47 1.12 -4.76
CA ASN A 91 3.87 0.08 -3.91
C ASN A 91 2.60 -0.50 -4.54
N PHE A 92 1.70 0.36 -5.02
CA PHE A 92 0.45 -0.09 -5.64
C PHE A 92 0.71 -0.88 -6.93
N GLN A 93 1.63 -0.38 -7.77
CA GLN A 93 2.00 -1.06 -9.00
C GLN A 93 2.65 -2.42 -8.70
N THR A 94 3.58 -2.47 -7.74
CA THR A 94 4.27 -3.71 -7.33
C THR A 94 3.30 -4.74 -6.76
N LEU A 95 2.38 -4.32 -5.89
CA LEU A 95 1.38 -5.22 -5.28
C LEU A 95 0.38 -5.75 -6.32
N ARG A 96 0.02 -4.92 -7.32
CA ARG A 96 -0.96 -5.30 -8.33
C ARG A 96 -0.41 -6.23 -9.40
N SER A 97 0.83 -6.01 -9.86
CA SER A 97 1.44 -6.85 -10.90
C SER A 97 2.24 -8.02 -10.34
N GLY A 98 2.70 -7.93 -9.09
CA GLY A 98 3.82 -8.71 -8.59
C GLY A 98 5.14 -8.30 -9.25
N VAL A 99 6.26 -8.71 -8.65
CA VAL A 99 7.60 -8.53 -9.21
C VAL A 99 8.38 -9.84 -9.07
N ARG A 100 9.37 -10.06 -9.95
CA ARG A 100 10.26 -11.22 -9.84
C ARG A 100 11.17 -11.04 -8.62
N ILE A 101 11.19 -12.02 -7.73
CA ILE A 101 12.04 -12.04 -6.53
C ILE A 101 13.07 -13.15 -6.69
N THR A 102 14.34 -12.85 -6.38
CA THR A 102 15.43 -13.84 -6.30
C THR A 102 15.96 -13.83 -4.87
N THR A 103 16.13 -15.00 -4.27
CA THR A 103 16.58 -15.15 -2.89
C THR A 103 17.90 -15.91 -2.86
N SER A 104 18.86 -15.45 -2.05
CA SER A 104 20.10 -16.14 -1.75
C SER A 104 20.21 -16.29 -0.24
N THR A 105 20.69 -17.44 0.21
CA THR A 105 20.84 -17.74 1.64
C THR A 105 22.18 -18.42 1.88
N ASP A 106 22.99 -17.80 2.74
CA ASP A 106 24.21 -18.39 3.27
C ASP A 106 23.88 -19.12 4.58
N VAL A 107 24.30 -20.38 4.68
CA VAL A 107 24.10 -21.20 5.88
C VAL A 107 25.46 -21.63 6.43
N SER A 108 25.82 -21.12 7.61
CA SER A 108 26.94 -21.63 8.39
C SER A 108 26.41 -22.36 9.62
N SER A 109 26.61 -23.67 9.70
CA SER A 109 26.38 -24.43 10.93
C SER A 109 27.60 -24.30 11.84
N GLY A 110 27.40 -23.86 13.08
CA GLY A 110 28.44 -23.97 14.10
C GLY A 110 28.72 -25.45 14.36
N ALA A 111 29.98 -25.88 14.18
CA ALA A 111 30.41 -27.19 14.64
C ALA A 111 30.30 -27.23 16.17
N THR A 112 29.56 -28.23 16.69
CA THR A 112 29.51 -28.57 18.12
C THR A 112 30.87 -28.91 18.70
#